data_AF-A0A7Y8PT05-F1
#
_entry.id   AF-A0A7Y8PT05-F1
#
_cell.length_a   1.000
_cell.length_b   1.000
_cell.length_c   1.000
_cell.angle_alpha   90.00
_cell.angle_beta   90.00
_cell.angle_gamma   90.00
#
_symmetry.space_group_name_H-M   'P 1'
#
loop_
_entity.id
_entity.type
_entity.pdbx_description
1 polymer ?
#
loop_
_entity_poly.entity_id
_entity_poly.type
_entity_poly.pdbx_seq_one_letter_code
_entity_poly.pdbx_strand_id
1 'polypeptide(L)'
;MDQKQITVSLLKESILALSYYDPSDDFYNEKSVGIAINGKPLLVLGPCDDAKSNSIADRLLKCTDFVDAVEYQYGQVILTKVVVSNADIGKHQMLGLHESKQGVMDSPNDLRVKGAVLEAIFVPDPKSISSLALHCCIQTNIMKCFHPEANRLSYTLELKESKAVSYS
;
A
#
# COMPACT_ATOMS: atom_id res chain seq x y z
N MET A 1 -2.10 24.43 -10.17
CA MET A 1 -3.03 23.55 -9.44
C MET A 1 -2.46 23.32 -8.06
N ASP A 2 -3.25 23.46 -7.00
CA ASP A 2 -2.77 23.20 -5.63
C ASP A 2 -2.38 21.71 -5.50
N GLN A 3 -1.35 21.39 -4.70
CA GLN A 3 -0.87 20.02 -4.47
C GLN A 3 -1.98 19.12 -3.91
N LYS A 4 -2.90 19.69 -3.13
CA LYS A 4 -4.12 18.98 -2.69
C LYS A 4 -5.05 18.62 -3.84
N GLN A 5 -5.23 19.53 -4.79
CA GLN A 5 -6.07 19.29 -5.98
C GLN A 5 -5.45 18.21 -6.86
N ILE A 6 -4.12 18.22 -7.04
CA ILE A 6 -3.39 17.17 -7.77
C ILE A 6 -3.61 15.80 -7.12
N THR A 7 -3.45 15.72 -5.79
CA THR A 7 -3.60 14.47 -5.05
C THR A 7 -5.02 13.90 -5.18
N VAL A 8 -6.05 14.74 -5.04
CA VAL A 8 -7.45 14.31 -5.18
C VAL A 8 -7.76 13.86 -6.61
N SER A 9 -7.23 14.56 -7.62
CA SER A 9 -7.36 14.15 -9.02
C SER A 9 -6.72 12.78 -9.27
N LEU A 10 -5.51 12.56 -8.76
CA LEU A 10 -4.81 11.28 -8.92
C LEU A 10 -5.51 10.13 -8.19
N LEU A 11 -6.08 10.38 -7.01
CA LEU A 11 -6.90 9.38 -6.31
C LEU A 11 -8.13 8.99 -7.13
N LYS A 12 -8.82 9.97 -7.73
CA LYS A 12 -9.96 9.70 -8.62
C LYS A 12 -9.55 8.86 -9.85
N GLU A 13 -8.34 9.04 -10.35
CA GLU A 13 -7.82 8.30 -11.50
C GLU A 13 -7.26 6.92 -11.13
N SER A 14 -7.01 6.66 -9.84
CA SER A 14 -6.46 5.40 -9.38
C SER A 14 -7.47 4.27 -9.47
N ILE A 15 -6.96 3.07 -9.74
CA ILE A 15 -7.73 1.82 -9.57
C ILE A 15 -7.60 1.30 -8.13
N LEU A 16 -6.79 1.96 -7.29
CA LEU A 16 -6.61 1.61 -5.89
C LEU A 16 -7.11 2.75 -5.01
N ALA A 17 -7.81 2.40 -3.95
CA ALA A 17 -8.21 3.35 -2.93
C ALA A 17 -7.83 2.86 -1.53
N LEU A 18 -7.76 3.82 -0.61
CA LEU A 18 -7.44 3.56 0.80
C LEU A 18 -8.72 3.16 1.53
N SER A 19 -8.62 2.15 2.38
CA SER A 19 -9.71 1.73 3.24
C SER A 19 -9.23 1.44 4.65
N TYR A 20 -10.08 1.68 5.64
CA TYR A 20 -9.86 1.20 6.99
C TYR A 20 -10.39 -0.23 7.10
N TYR A 21 -9.51 -1.12 7.56
CA TYR A 21 -9.77 -2.54 7.67
C TYR A 21 -9.90 -2.96 9.13
N ASP A 22 -11.03 -3.58 9.45
CA ASP A 22 -11.24 -4.27 10.72
C ASP A 22 -11.09 -5.79 10.47
N PRO A 23 -9.97 -6.42 10.86
CA PRO A 23 -9.70 -7.81 10.52
C PRO A 23 -10.65 -8.79 11.22
N SER A 24 -11.05 -9.84 10.51
CA SER A 24 -11.86 -10.93 11.06
C SER A 24 -11.01 -11.95 11.81
N ASP A 25 -11.65 -12.81 12.60
CA ASP A 25 -10.97 -13.95 13.22
C ASP A 25 -10.38 -14.91 12.18
N ASP A 26 -11.05 -15.09 11.04
CA ASP A 26 -10.54 -15.90 9.92
C ASP A 26 -9.20 -15.35 9.42
N PHE A 27 -9.08 -14.04 9.24
CA PHE A 27 -7.81 -13.41 8.85
C PHE A 27 -6.68 -13.77 9.83
N TYR A 28 -6.93 -13.72 11.15
CA TYR A 28 -5.92 -14.05 12.16
C TYR A 28 -5.53 -15.53 12.19
N ASN A 29 -6.36 -16.41 11.64
CA ASN A 29 -6.07 -17.85 11.54
C ASN A 29 -5.31 -18.24 10.27
N GLU A 30 -5.06 -17.27 9.39
CA GLU A 30 -4.38 -17.48 8.11
C GLU A 30 -2.90 -17.10 8.15
N LYS A 31 -2.18 -17.48 7.08
CA LYS A 31 -0.85 -16.96 6.76
C LYS A 31 -0.92 -16.20 5.45
N SER A 32 -0.35 -15.02 5.43
CA SER A 32 -0.34 -14.16 4.24
C SER A 32 1.06 -14.01 3.68
N VAL A 33 1.15 -13.85 2.36
CA VAL A 33 2.39 -13.35 1.75
C VAL A 33 2.44 -11.84 1.92
N GLY A 34 3.62 -11.29 2.16
CA GLY A 34 3.79 -9.87 2.40
C GLY A 34 5.20 -9.38 2.09
N ILE A 35 5.41 -8.10 2.37
CA ILE A 35 6.71 -7.44 2.29
C ILE A 35 7.12 -7.01 3.70
N ALA A 36 8.38 -7.25 4.04
CA ALA A 36 8.98 -6.83 5.29
C ALA A 36 10.08 -5.78 5.07
N ILE A 37 10.17 -4.83 5.99
CA ILE A 37 11.29 -3.91 6.16
C ILE A 37 12.20 -4.45 7.27
N ASN A 38 13.46 -4.73 6.96
CA ASN A 38 14.46 -5.19 7.94
C ASN A 38 13.94 -6.37 8.79
N GLY A 39 13.22 -7.30 8.15
CA GLY A 39 12.63 -8.49 8.78
C GLY A 39 11.30 -8.27 9.52
N LYS A 40 10.79 -7.04 9.61
CA LYS A 40 9.49 -6.73 10.22
C LYS A 40 8.41 -6.52 9.14
N PRO A 41 7.21 -7.13 9.27
CA PRO A 41 6.14 -6.96 8.29
C PRO A 41 5.76 -5.48 8.08
N LEU A 42 5.71 -5.06 6.82
CA LEU A 42 5.25 -3.74 6.39
C LEU A 42 3.82 -3.82 5.84
N LEU A 43 3.59 -4.75 4.94
CA LEU A 43 2.29 -5.01 4.35
C LEU A 43 2.10 -6.51 4.11
N VAL A 44 0.87 -6.97 4.26
CA VAL A 44 0.41 -8.28 3.82
C VAL A 44 -0.53 -8.11 2.64
N LEU A 45 -0.56 -9.10 1.76
CA LEU A 45 -1.41 -9.13 0.57
C LEU A 45 -2.55 -10.12 0.87
N GLY A 46 -2.69 -11.19 0.09
CA GLY A 46 -3.60 -12.30 0.38
C GLY A 46 -2.91 -13.53 1.00
N PRO A 47 -3.59 -14.68 0.97
CA PRO A 47 -3.06 -15.97 1.46
C PRO A 47 -1.69 -16.31 0.87
N CYS A 48 -0.85 -17.00 1.64
CA CYS A 48 0.54 -17.26 1.24
C CYS A 48 0.69 -18.15 -0.01
N ASP A 49 -0.33 -18.95 -0.32
CA ASP A 49 -0.42 -19.82 -1.49
C ASP A 49 -1.14 -19.17 -2.69
N ASP A 50 -1.67 -17.96 -2.54
CA ASP A 50 -2.31 -17.24 -3.64
C ASP A 50 -1.27 -16.73 -4.64
N ALA A 51 -1.42 -17.17 -5.90
CA ALA A 51 -0.52 -16.83 -6.99
C ALA A 51 -0.57 -15.33 -7.35
N LYS A 52 -1.76 -14.71 -7.26
CA LYS A 52 -1.92 -13.27 -7.53
C LYS A 52 -1.13 -12.46 -6.50
N SER A 53 -1.32 -12.74 -5.22
CA SER A 53 -0.63 -12.09 -4.10
C SER A 53 0.89 -12.25 -4.19
N ASN A 54 1.38 -13.45 -4.49
CA ASN A 54 2.81 -13.67 -4.69
C ASN A 54 3.37 -12.85 -5.87
N SER A 55 2.62 -12.79 -6.98
CA SER A 55 3.02 -11.99 -8.14
C SER A 55 3.07 -10.50 -7.84
N ILE A 56 2.11 -9.98 -7.06
CA ILE A 56 2.11 -8.58 -6.59
C ILE A 56 3.35 -8.31 -5.73
N ALA A 57 3.66 -9.17 -4.75
CA ALA A 57 4.85 -9.02 -3.92
C ALA A 57 6.15 -8.96 -4.76
N ASP A 58 6.27 -9.86 -5.75
CA ASP A 58 7.44 -9.90 -6.63
C ASP A 58 7.56 -8.66 -7.52
N ARG A 59 6.44 -8.08 -7.98
CA ARG A 59 6.44 -6.83 -8.75
C ARG A 59 6.82 -5.63 -7.88
N LEU A 60 6.26 -5.53 -6.67
CA LEU A 60 6.58 -4.45 -5.73
C LEU A 60 8.06 -4.43 -5.36
N LEU A 61 8.67 -5.59 -5.07
CA LEU A 61 10.10 -5.68 -4.76
C LEU A 61 11.03 -5.30 -5.93
N LYS A 62 10.52 -5.33 -7.16
CA LYS A 62 11.24 -4.90 -8.36
C LYS A 62 10.89 -3.46 -8.79
N CYS A 63 9.92 -2.83 -8.13
CA CYS A 63 9.44 -1.50 -8.45
C CYS A 63 10.29 -0.46 -7.72
N THR A 64 11.15 0.25 -8.45
CA THR A 64 12.00 1.31 -7.90
C THR A 64 11.18 2.38 -7.18
N ASP A 65 10.06 2.83 -7.76
CA ASP A 65 9.20 3.83 -7.13
C ASP A 65 8.63 3.37 -5.78
N PHE A 66 8.38 2.06 -5.62
CA PHE A 66 7.94 1.51 -4.34
C PHE A 66 9.09 1.49 -3.33
N VAL A 67 10.29 1.06 -3.76
CA VAL A 67 11.50 1.10 -2.92
C VAL A 67 11.77 2.53 -2.46
N ASP A 68 11.78 3.49 -3.38
CA ASP A 68 12.01 4.91 -3.11
C ASP A 68 10.96 5.48 -2.15
N ALA A 69 9.68 5.10 -2.32
CA ALA A 69 8.61 5.54 -1.42
C ALA A 69 8.78 4.98 0.00
N VAL A 70 9.23 3.72 0.13
CA VAL A 70 9.55 3.15 1.43
C VAL A 70 10.76 3.84 2.04
N GLU A 71 11.84 4.03 1.27
CA GLU A 71 13.08 4.63 1.77
C GLU A 71 12.90 6.10 2.15
N TYR A 72 12.07 6.84 1.41
CA TYR A 72 11.67 8.19 1.77
C TYR A 72 11.02 8.25 3.16
N GLN A 73 10.23 7.24 3.51
CA GLN A 73 9.49 7.19 4.77
C GLN A 73 10.31 6.61 5.94
N TYR A 74 11.14 5.60 5.67
CA TYR A 74 11.81 4.81 6.72
C TYR A 74 13.35 4.94 6.71
N GLY A 75 13.91 5.71 5.78
CA GLY A 75 15.34 5.73 5.50
C GLY A 75 15.78 4.49 4.71
N GLN A 76 17.09 4.28 4.60
CA GLN A 76 17.62 3.12 3.88
C GLN A 76 17.16 1.80 4.54
N VAL A 77 16.56 0.91 3.75
CA VAL A 77 15.95 -0.32 4.26
C VAL A 77 16.27 -1.53 3.38
N ILE A 78 16.13 -2.72 3.96
CA ILE A 78 16.10 -3.98 3.22
C ILE A 78 14.66 -4.44 3.09
N LEU A 79 14.17 -4.49 1.85
CA LEU A 79 12.86 -5.03 1.51
C LEU A 79 12.97 -6.51 1.13
N THR A 80 12.11 -7.34 1.72
CA THR A 80 12.07 -8.79 1.46
C THR A 80 10.64 -9.30 1.36
N LYS A 81 10.43 -10.34 0.54
CA LYS A 81 9.19 -11.11 0.55
C LYS A 81 9.18 -12.04 1.76
N VAL A 82 8.08 -12.06 2.49
CA VAL A 82 7.93 -12.90 3.70
C VAL A 82 6.57 -13.60 3.70
N VAL A 83 6.48 -14.69 4.46
CA VAL A 83 5.21 -15.27 4.89
C VAL A 83 4.98 -14.85 6.33
N VAL A 84 3.85 -14.19 6.58
CA VAL A 84 3.46 -13.66 7.88
C VAL A 84 2.38 -14.55 8.46
N SER A 85 2.55 -14.94 9.72
CA SER A 85 1.46 -15.52 10.51
C SER A 85 0.57 -14.36 10.96
N ASN A 86 -0.67 -14.33 10.49
CA ASN A 86 -1.54 -13.17 10.76
C ASN A 86 -1.89 -13.05 12.25
N ALA A 87 -1.82 -14.16 13.00
CA ALA A 87 -1.94 -14.17 14.46
C ALA A 87 -0.92 -13.25 15.17
N ASP A 88 0.22 -12.94 14.53
CA ASP A 88 1.26 -12.06 15.07
C ASP A 88 1.02 -10.57 14.75
N ILE A 89 0.00 -10.26 13.95
CA ILE A 89 -0.41 -8.90 13.61
C ILE A 89 -1.27 -8.32 14.74
N GLY A 90 -1.07 -7.03 15.06
CA GLY A 90 -1.80 -6.36 16.12
C GLY A 90 -3.32 -6.35 15.89
N LYS A 91 -4.09 -6.60 16.95
CA LYS A 91 -5.57 -6.57 16.90
C LYS A 91 -6.12 -5.15 16.95
N HIS A 92 -5.90 -4.40 15.89
CA HIS A 92 -6.41 -3.04 15.74
C HIS A 92 -6.93 -2.81 14.33
N GLN A 93 -7.64 -1.69 14.14
CA GLN A 93 -7.98 -1.21 12.81
C GLN A 93 -6.70 -0.90 12.05
N MET A 94 -6.59 -1.42 10.83
CA MET A 94 -5.44 -1.24 9.95
C MET A 94 -5.82 -0.38 8.74
N LEU A 95 -4.82 0.12 8.03
CA LEU A 95 -5.02 0.76 6.73
C LEU A 95 -4.80 -0.29 5.64
N GLY A 96 -5.63 -0.29 4.61
CA GLY A 96 -5.52 -1.21 3.49
C GLY A 96 -5.74 -0.54 2.15
N LEU A 97 -5.44 -1.30 1.09
CA LEU A 97 -5.71 -0.97 -0.30
C LEU A 97 -6.82 -1.89 -0.80
N HIS A 98 -7.81 -1.33 -1.49
CA HIS A 98 -8.80 -2.11 -2.22
C HIS A 98 -8.86 -1.68 -3.68
N GLU A 99 -9.37 -2.57 -4.51
CA GLU A 99 -9.73 -2.24 -5.88
C GLU A 99 -10.88 -1.23 -5.90
N SER A 100 -10.70 -0.19 -6.71
CA SER A 100 -11.66 0.87 -7.00
C SER A 100 -11.80 1.03 -8.51
N LYS A 101 -12.61 1.99 -8.96
CA LYS A 101 -12.85 2.25 -10.38
C LYS A 101 -12.21 3.55 -10.83
N GLN A 102 -11.30 3.48 -11.81
CA GLN A 102 -10.68 4.67 -12.39
C GLN A 102 -11.73 5.65 -12.93
N GLY A 103 -11.62 6.91 -12.52
CA GLY A 103 -12.53 7.99 -12.84
C GLY A 103 -13.66 8.20 -11.84
N VAL A 104 -13.77 7.34 -10.81
CA VAL A 104 -14.78 7.42 -9.75
C VAL A 104 -14.08 7.75 -8.42
N MET A 105 -14.68 8.65 -7.64
CA MET A 105 -14.24 8.87 -6.26
C MET A 105 -15.07 7.99 -5.34
N ASP A 106 -14.40 7.20 -4.53
CA ASP A 106 -15.04 6.40 -3.50
C ASP A 106 -15.73 7.27 -2.45
N SER A 107 -16.91 6.84 -2.04
CA SER A 107 -17.67 7.50 -0.99
C SER A 107 -17.09 7.15 0.39
N PRO A 108 -17.37 7.94 1.44
CA PRO A 108 -16.91 7.63 2.79
C PRO A 108 -17.36 6.25 3.33
N ASN A 109 -18.43 5.67 2.76
CA ASN A 109 -18.89 4.33 3.10
C ASN A 109 -18.03 3.24 2.46
N ASP A 110 -17.50 3.49 1.27
CA ASP A 110 -16.62 2.56 0.55
C ASP A 110 -15.26 2.43 1.26
N LEU A 111 -14.85 3.47 2.00
CA LEU A 111 -13.62 3.49 2.82
C LEU A 111 -13.69 2.61 4.07
N ARG A 112 -14.87 2.07 4.43
CA ARG A 112 -15.07 1.22 5.61
C ARG A 112 -15.27 -0.22 5.19
N VAL A 113 -14.23 -1.02 5.37
CA VAL A 113 -14.24 -2.41 4.93
C VAL A 113 -14.35 -3.34 6.13
N LYS A 114 -15.50 -4.00 6.25
CA LYS A 114 -15.67 -5.19 7.09
C LYS A 114 -15.62 -6.42 6.22
N GLY A 115 -14.55 -7.21 6.34
CA GLY A 115 -14.43 -8.51 5.68
C GLY A 115 -14.37 -8.49 4.15
N ALA A 116 -14.14 -7.35 3.48
CA ALA A 116 -13.85 -7.38 2.05
C ALA A 116 -12.40 -7.80 1.79
N VAL A 117 -12.18 -8.35 0.60
CA VAL A 117 -10.86 -8.72 0.09
C VAL A 117 -10.09 -7.43 -0.22
N LEU A 118 -9.03 -7.18 0.54
CA LEU A 118 -8.12 -6.08 0.28
C LEU A 118 -6.99 -6.59 -0.63
N GLU A 119 -6.50 -5.72 -1.50
CA GLU A 119 -5.31 -5.95 -2.32
C GLU A 119 -4.04 -5.89 -1.47
N ALA A 120 -4.05 -5.09 -0.39
CA ALA A 120 -3.01 -5.07 0.64
C ALA A 120 -3.55 -4.57 1.97
N ILE A 121 -2.92 -4.98 3.07
CA ILE A 121 -3.13 -4.48 4.41
C ILE A 121 -1.78 -4.06 4.97
N PHE A 122 -1.67 -2.82 5.43
CA PHE A 122 -0.49 -2.31 6.09
C PHE A 122 -0.49 -2.71 7.57
N VAL A 123 0.60 -3.32 8.02
CA VAL A 123 0.76 -3.80 9.39
C VAL A 123 1.07 -2.67 10.39
N PRO A 124 1.87 -1.64 10.06
CA PRO A 124 2.08 -0.50 10.95
C PRO A 124 0.79 0.31 11.21
N ASP A 125 0.78 1.09 12.29
CA ASP A 125 -0.34 1.97 12.64
C ASP A 125 -0.72 2.91 11.47
N PRO A 126 -2.02 3.13 11.18
CA PRO A 126 -2.49 3.95 10.07
C PRO A 126 -1.86 5.34 9.97
N LYS A 127 -1.60 6.01 11.11
CA LYS A 127 -0.99 7.34 11.09
C LYS A 127 0.44 7.29 10.58
N SER A 128 1.18 6.26 10.96
CA SER A 128 2.57 6.07 10.55
C SER A 128 2.70 5.71 9.08
N ILE A 129 1.71 5.03 8.48
CA ILE A 129 1.82 4.46 7.12
C ILE A 129 1.04 5.24 6.04
N SER A 130 0.21 6.21 6.43
CA SER A 130 -0.70 6.92 5.52
C SER A 130 -0.02 7.52 4.27
N SER A 131 1.21 8.02 4.38
CA SER A 131 1.95 8.57 3.23
C SER A 131 2.34 7.49 2.23
N LEU A 132 2.96 6.39 2.67
CA LEU A 132 3.29 5.27 1.79
C LEU A 132 2.05 4.65 1.17
N ALA A 133 0.98 4.46 1.96
CA ALA A 133 -0.27 3.93 1.47
C ALA A 133 -0.85 4.81 0.35
N LEU A 134 -0.80 6.13 0.54
CA LEU A 134 -1.20 7.08 -0.49
C LEU A 134 -0.35 6.95 -1.76
N HIS A 135 0.98 6.81 -1.62
CA HIS A 135 1.87 6.60 -2.77
C HIS A 135 1.52 5.34 -3.56
N CYS A 136 1.09 4.26 -2.92
CA CYS A 136 0.60 3.07 -3.62
C CYS A 136 -0.59 3.37 -4.55
N CYS A 137 -1.47 4.31 -4.16
CA CYS A 137 -2.60 4.72 -4.99
C CYS A 137 -2.22 5.71 -6.09
N ILE A 138 -1.32 6.68 -5.80
CA ILE A 138 -1.09 7.84 -6.67
C ILE A 138 0.23 7.81 -7.47
N GLN A 139 0.99 6.71 -7.38
CA GLN A 139 2.15 6.46 -8.24
C GLN A 139 1.82 5.39 -9.27
N THR A 140 1.90 5.74 -10.56
CA THR A 140 1.51 4.84 -11.67
C THR A 140 2.22 3.49 -11.59
N ASN A 141 3.53 3.48 -11.35
CA ASN A 141 4.31 2.23 -11.36
C ASN A 141 3.97 1.36 -10.14
N ILE A 142 3.76 1.95 -8.96
CA ILE A 142 3.36 1.21 -7.76
C ILE A 142 1.93 0.66 -7.93
N MET A 143 0.98 1.50 -8.33
CA MET A 143 -0.41 1.10 -8.58
C MET A 143 -0.50 -0.06 -9.57
N LYS A 144 0.27 0.01 -10.67
CA LYS A 144 0.31 -1.06 -11.68
C LYS A 144 1.02 -2.33 -11.21
N CYS A 145 1.70 -2.34 -10.06
CA CYS A 145 2.13 -3.58 -9.43
C CYS A 145 0.94 -4.39 -8.90
N PHE A 146 -0.13 -3.75 -8.48
CA PHE A 146 -1.37 -4.41 -8.08
C PHE A 146 -2.22 -4.77 -9.31
N HIS A 147 -2.39 -3.80 -10.21
CA HIS A 147 -3.25 -3.89 -11.41
C HIS A 147 -2.50 -3.50 -12.69
N PRO A 148 -1.76 -4.43 -13.32
CA PRO A 148 -0.97 -4.15 -14.52
C PRO A 148 -1.77 -3.59 -15.71
N GLU A 149 -3.05 -3.95 -15.79
CA GLU A 149 -4.03 -3.54 -16.79
C GLU A 149 -4.52 -2.09 -16.62
N ALA A 150 -4.33 -1.48 -15.45
CA ALA A 150 -4.85 -0.15 -15.16
C ALA A 150 -4.25 0.93 -16.07
N ASN A 151 -5.06 1.94 -16.38
CA ASN A 151 -4.62 3.11 -17.12
C ASN A 151 -3.60 3.89 -16.30
N ARG A 152 -2.64 4.53 -16.98
CA ARG A 152 -1.67 5.40 -16.32
C ARG A 152 -2.38 6.61 -15.73
N LEU A 153 -1.88 7.09 -14.60
CA LEU A 153 -2.34 8.35 -14.02
C LEU A 153 -1.85 9.52 -14.88
N SER A 154 -2.58 10.63 -14.85
CA SER A 154 -2.30 11.82 -15.66
C SER A 154 -1.00 12.54 -15.25
N TYR A 155 -0.55 12.35 -14.01
CA TYR A 155 0.70 12.88 -13.48
C TYR A 155 1.56 11.80 -12.84
N THR A 156 2.87 12.03 -12.88
CA THR A 156 3.86 11.29 -12.07
C THR A 156 4.34 12.23 -10.98
N LEU A 157 4.31 11.79 -9.73
CA LEU A 157 4.79 12.58 -8.61
C LEU A 157 6.25 12.21 -8.35
N GLU A 158 7.16 13.17 -8.51
CA GLU A 158 8.55 12.98 -8.13
C GLU A 158 8.68 13.08 -6.59
N LEU A 159 9.22 12.03 -5.97
CA LEU A 159 9.67 12.08 -4.59
C LEU A 159 10.92 12.97 -4.55
N LYS A 160 10.78 14.22 -4.09
CA LYS A 160 11.95 15.07 -3.89
C LYS A 160 12.71 14.61 -2.66
N GLU A 161 14.01 14.39 -2.80
CA GLU A 161 14.91 14.11 -1.68
C GLU A 161 14.70 15.15 -0.57
N SER A 162 14.40 14.68 0.64
CA SER A 162 14.46 15.52 1.81
C SER A 162 15.93 15.88 2.02
N LYS A 163 16.28 17.17 1.82
CA LYS A 163 17.60 17.66 2.25
C LYS A 163 17.75 17.32 3.72
N ALA A 164 18.69 16.43 4.04
CA ALA A 164 19.11 16.21 5.42
C ALA A 164 19.50 17.59 5.98
N VAL A 165 18.71 18.09 6.93
CA VAL A 165 19.07 19.28 7.69
C VAL A 165 20.22 18.85 8.59
N SER A 166 21.44 19.07 8.12
CA SER A 166 22.64 18.95 8.92
C SER A 166 22.58 20.04 9.99
N TYR A 167 22.25 19.67 11.22
CA TYR A 167 22.57 20.49 12.38
C TYR A 167 24.07 20.36 12.62
N SER A 168 24.82 21.36 12.16
CA SER A 168 26.20 21.63 12.57
C SER A 168 26.24 22.28 13.94
#